data_AF-A0A6L8Q4Y9-F1
#
_entry.id   AF-A0A6L8Q4Y9-F1
#
_cell.length_a   1.000
_cell.length_b   1.000
_cell.length_c   1.000
_cell.angle_alpha   90.00
_cell.angle_beta   90.00
_cell.angle_gamma   90.00
#
_symmetry.space_group_name_H-M   'P 1'
#
loop_
_entity.id
_entity.type
_entity.pdbx_description
1 polymer ?
#
loop_
_entity_poly.entity_id
_entity_poly.type
_entity_poly.pdbx_seq_one_letter_code
_entity_poly.pdbx_strand_id
1 'polypeptide(L)'
;MDNALETSASIADTHSEVCEAVEALLDLMKRNPLQREIYLQVIEFCETRRALAEAEAMVASCPGFSLTAQTPFRLIANVVDNGGIHWYEVDAAGSVIAEERKAGLTDDEADDLVEGFALETSDAGRKACELMAPERRLRDLFDQAPQRLGTYLDIIDLCSEPQSFKAIETLVRNSGAELVSASSGRPLQPSYFVDMLERCGGLVWDKGWKATGKGSALAKQIRPAMAF
;
A
#
# COMPACT_ATOMS: atom_id res chain seq x y z
N MET A 1 4.72 32.85 28.50
CA MET A 1 4.06 31.57 28.83
C MET A 1 3.05 31.19 27.76
N ASP A 2 2.43 32.16 27.07
CA ASP A 2 1.45 31.90 26.00
C ASP A 2 2.00 31.14 24.78
N ASN A 3 3.20 31.48 24.30
CA ASN A 3 3.78 30.85 23.09
C ASN A 3 4.04 29.32 23.24
N ALA A 4 4.30 28.83 24.47
CA ALA A 4 4.55 27.40 24.71
C ALA A 4 3.26 26.58 24.73
N LEU A 5 2.15 27.17 25.17
CA LEU A 5 0.83 26.55 25.18
C LEU A 5 0.24 26.51 23.76
N GLU A 6 0.38 27.60 22.99
CA GLU A 6 -0.05 27.66 21.58
C GLU A 6 0.72 26.65 20.70
N THR A 7 2.04 26.54 20.87
CA THR A 7 2.85 25.56 20.15
C THR A 7 2.45 24.12 20.50
N SER A 8 2.14 23.84 21.78
CA SER A 8 1.74 22.50 22.22
C SER A 8 0.36 22.07 21.69
N ALA A 9 -0.58 23.02 21.57
CA ALA A 9 -1.90 22.77 21.02
C ALA A 9 -1.83 22.53 19.51
N SER A 10 -1.08 23.36 18.77
CA SER A 10 -0.87 23.18 17.33
C SER A 10 -0.22 21.83 16.99
N ILE A 11 0.77 21.39 17.77
CA ILE A 11 1.40 20.07 17.57
C ILE A 11 0.42 18.93 17.84
N ALA A 12 -0.43 19.05 18.87
CA ALA A 12 -1.43 18.05 19.19
C ALA A 12 -2.51 17.93 18.11
N ASP A 13 -2.96 19.07 17.57
CA ASP A 13 -3.95 19.11 16.49
C ASP A 13 -3.38 18.50 15.20
N THR A 14 -2.16 18.87 14.80
CA THR A 14 -1.48 18.27 13.64
C THR A 14 -1.28 16.76 13.82
N HIS A 15 -0.93 16.30 15.03
CA HIS A 15 -0.82 14.86 15.30
C HIS A 15 -2.18 14.16 15.16
N SER A 16 -3.27 14.77 15.64
CA SER A 16 -4.61 14.21 15.52
C SER A 16 -5.04 14.07 14.06
N GLU A 17 -4.82 15.12 13.25
CA GLU A 17 -5.13 15.11 11.81
C GLU A 17 -4.34 14.04 11.06
N VAL A 18 -3.05 13.87 11.37
CA VAL A 18 -2.22 12.81 10.79
C VAL A 18 -2.78 11.43 11.16
N CYS A 19 -3.22 11.21 12.40
CA CYS A 19 -3.83 9.95 12.81
C CYS A 19 -5.13 9.65 12.03
N GLU A 20 -6.00 10.63 11.89
CA GLU A 20 -7.26 10.48 11.14
C GLU A 20 -7.01 10.16 9.66
N ALA A 21 -6.08 10.87 9.03
CA ALA A 21 -5.70 10.61 7.63
C ALA A 21 -5.07 9.21 7.45
N VAL A 22 -4.25 8.75 8.40
CA VAL A 22 -3.74 7.38 8.39
C VAL A 22 -4.89 6.37 8.42
N GLU A 23 -5.84 6.53 9.34
CA GLU A 23 -7.00 5.63 9.43
C GLU A 23 -7.82 5.62 8.13
N ALA A 24 -8.08 6.79 7.54
CA ALA A 24 -8.79 6.91 6.28
C ALA A 24 -8.08 6.16 5.14
N LEU A 25 -6.75 6.29 5.03
CA LEU A 25 -5.94 5.56 4.04
C LEU A 25 -5.98 4.04 4.26
N LEU A 26 -5.87 3.57 5.50
CA LEU A 26 -5.96 2.14 5.81
C LEU A 26 -7.34 1.58 5.42
N ASP A 27 -8.40 2.35 5.69
CA ASP A 27 -9.78 2.00 5.32
C ASP A 27 -9.99 1.98 3.80
N LEU A 28 -9.44 2.97 3.07
CA LEU A 28 -9.43 3.00 1.60
C LEU A 28 -8.80 1.72 1.03
N MET A 29 -7.62 1.35 1.52
CA MET A 29 -6.88 0.17 1.06
C MET A 29 -7.58 -1.14 1.41
N LYS A 30 -8.24 -1.19 2.58
CA LYS A 30 -9.02 -2.36 3.02
C LYS A 30 -10.27 -2.57 2.15
N ARG A 31 -10.95 -1.50 1.77
CA ARG A 31 -12.15 -1.54 0.91
C ARG A 31 -11.80 -1.82 -0.55
N ASN A 32 -10.58 -1.47 -0.98
CA ASN A 32 -10.13 -1.59 -2.37
C ASN A 32 -8.86 -2.46 -2.51
N PRO A 33 -8.92 -3.76 -2.15
CA PRO A 33 -7.73 -4.62 -2.12
C PRO A 33 -7.06 -4.81 -3.49
N LEU A 34 -7.81 -4.69 -4.60
CA LEU A 34 -7.27 -4.75 -5.96
C LEU A 34 -6.44 -3.52 -6.34
N GLN A 35 -6.72 -2.37 -5.72
CA GLN A 35 -6.08 -1.09 -6.03
C GLN A 35 -5.01 -0.70 -4.99
N ARG A 36 -4.98 -1.39 -3.83
CA ARG A 36 -4.09 -1.09 -2.71
C ARG A 36 -2.63 -0.92 -3.14
N GLU A 37 -2.08 -1.85 -3.92
CA GLU A 37 -0.67 -1.76 -4.31
C GLU A 37 -0.40 -0.55 -5.22
N ILE A 38 -1.38 -0.14 -6.04
CA ILE A 38 -1.27 1.09 -6.84
C ILE A 38 -1.31 2.33 -5.93
N TYR A 39 -2.17 2.35 -4.91
CA TYR A 39 -2.20 3.45 -3.94
C TYR A 39 -0.86 3.58 -3.19
N LEU A 40 -0.29 2.46 -2.74
CA LEU A 40 1.02 2.44 -2.09
C LEU A 40 2.12 2.95 -3.05
N GLN A 41 2.08 2.54 -4.33
CA GLN A 41 3.02 3.01 -5.34
C GLN A 41 2.90 4.50 -5.65
N VAL A 42 1.69 5.07 -5.66
CA VAL A 42 1.49 6.53 -5.78
C VAL A 42 2.15 7.26 -4.62
N ILE A 43 1.92 6.79 -3.39
CA ILE A 43 2.50 7.38 -2.17
C ILE A 43 4.04 7.25 -2.19
N GLU A 44 4.60 6.10 -2.57
CA GLU A 44 6.05 5.93 -2.65
C GLU A 44 6.68 6.79 -3.77
N PHE A 45 6.05 6.86 -4.94
CA PHE A 45 6.55 7.62 -6.08
C PHE A 45 6.63 9.14 -5.82
N CYS A 46 5.70 9.65 -5.00
CA CYS A 46 5.61 11.06 -4.62
C CYS A 46 6.41 11.42 -3.35
N GLU A 47 7.24 10.51 -2.81
CA GLU A 47 8.18 10.84 -1.71
C GLU A 47 9.12 11.98 -2.08
N THR A 48 9.42 12.09 -3.38
CA THR A 48 9.96 13.30 -3.99
C THR A 48 8.86 13.96 -4.79
N ARG A 49 8.73 15.28 -4.71
CA ARG A 49 7.67 16.01 -5.41
C ARG A 49 7.65 15.69 -6.90
N ARG A 50 6.46 15.34 -7.43
CA ARG A 50 6.23 14.97 -8.84
C ARG A 50 5.20 15.87 -9.48
N ALA A 51 5.28 16.05 -10.80
CA ALA A 51 4.16 16.61 -11.54
C ALA A 51 3.01 15.60 -11.63
N LEU A 52 1.77 16.07 -11.66
CA LEU A 52 0.59 15.21 -11.80
C LEU A 52 0.70 14.27 -13.02
N ALA A 53 1.11 14.81 -14.17
CA ALA A 53 1.27 14.02 -15.40
C ALA A 53 2.29 12.88 -15.26
N GLU A 54 3.36 13.07 -14.49
CA GLU A 54 4.34 12.01 -14.21
C GLU A 54 3.73 10.92 -13.34
N ALA A 55 2.98 11.30 -12.30
CA ALA A 55 2.28 10.35 -11.44
C ALA A 55 1.20 9.57 -12.20
N GLU A 56 0.46 10.21 -13.11
CA GLU A 56 -0.53 9.54 -13.96
C GLU A 56 0.14 8.54 -14.91
N ALA A 57 1.26 8.91 -15.53
CA ALA A 57 2.03 8.01 -16.38
C ALA A 57 2.58 6.80 -15.59
N MET A 58 3.06 7.04 -14.36
CA MET A 58 3.48 5.97 -13.45
C MET A 58 2.32 5.01 -13.15
N VAL A 59 1.15 5.53 -12.75
CA VAL A 59 -0.03 4.71 -12.45
C VAL A 59 -0.50 3.91 -13.67
N ALA A 60 -0.50 4.52 -14.85
CA ALA A 60 -0.88 3.83 -16.08
C ALA A 60 0.08 2.66 -16.42
N SER A 61 1.31 2.70 -15.93
CA SER A 61 2.33 1.64 -16.09
C SER A 61 2.27 0.56 -15.01
N CYS A 62 1.53 0.78 -13.92
CA CYS A 62 1.46 -0.16 -12.80
C CYS A 62 0.87 -1.51 -13.23
N PRO A 63 1.47 -2.64 -12.78
CA PRO A 63 0.86 -3.94 -12.92
C PRO A 63 -0.54 -3.97 -12.30
N GLY A 64 -1.52 -4.51 -13.04
CA GLY A 64 -2.90 -4.60 -12.58
C GLY A 64 -3.73 -3.32 -12.76
N PHE A 65 -3.16 -2.20 -13.22
CA PHE A 65 -3.92 -0.98 -13.52
C PHE A 65 -5.08 -1.25 -14.49
N SER A 66 -4.86 -2.07 -15.52
CA SER A 66 -5.88 -2.48 -16.49
C SER A 66 -7.10 -3.18 -15.90
N LEU A 67 -7.00 -3.68 -14.65
CA LEU A 67 -8.08 -4.37 -13.94
C LEU A 67 -8.92 -3.42 -13.08
N THR A 68 -8.51 -2.16 -12.91
CA THR A 68 -9.13 -1.23 -11.93
C THR A 68 -10.42 -0.58 -12.43
N ALA A 69 -10.64 -0.51 -13.75
CA ALA A 69 -11.70 0.27 -14.40
C ALA A 69 -11.73 1.76 -14.00
N GLN A 70 -10.64 2.30 -13.44
CA GLN A 70 -10.49 3.70 -13.04
C GLN A 70 -9.46 4.42 -13.92
N THR A 71 -9.52 5.75 -13.96
CA THR A 71 -8.45 6.56 -14.56
C THR A 71 -7.28 6.70 -13.59
N PRO A 72 -6.05 6.99 -14.08
CA PRO A 72 -4.91 7.30 -13.23
C PRO A 72 -5.22 8.44 -12.25
N PHE A 73 -5.78 9.54 -12.76
CA PHE A 73 -6.26 10.66 -11.96
C PHE A 73 -7.15 10.22 -10.79
N ARG A 74 -8.14 9.35 -11.01
CA ARG A 74 -9.08 8.96 -9.96
C ARG A 74 -8.41 8.15 -8.85
N LEU A 75 -7.41 7.32 -9.19
CA LEU A 75 -6.64 6.58 -8.20
C LEU A 75 -5.76 7.52 -7.36
N ILE A 76 -5.15 8.53 -7.99
CA ILE A 76 -4.37 9.57 -7.31
C ILE A 76 -5.28 10.42 -6.41
N ALA A 77 -6.40 10.89 -6.95
CA ALA A 77 -7.39 11.70 -6.21
C ALA A 77 -7.89 10.98 -4.96
N ASN A 78 -8.16 9.66 -5.02
CA ASN A 78 -8.55 8.92 -3.82
C ASN A 78 -7.49 8.98 -2.71
N VAL A 79 -6.20 8.95 -3.05
CA VAL A 79 -5.12 9.05 -2.06
C VAL A 79 -5.03 10.47 -1.51
N VAL A 80 -5.20 11.49 -2.35
CA VAL A 80 -5.25 12.91 -1.96
C VAL A 80 -6.45 13.19 -1.04
N ASP A 81 -7.64 12.75 -1.43
CA ASP A 81 -8.91 12.90 -0.69
C ASP A 81 -8.85 12.23 0.71
N ASN A 82 -7.96 11.24 0.89
CA ASN A 82 -7.74 10.57 2.17
C ASN A 82 -6.44 11.04 2.87
N GLY A 83 -5.84 12.14 2.42
CA GLY A 83 -4.71 12.80 3.08
C GLY A 83 -3.35 12.13 2.89
N GLY A 84 -3.20 11.20 1.95
CA GLY A 84 -1.92 10.51 1.68
C GLY A 84 -0.92 11.30 0.84
N ILE A 85 -1.41 12.30 0.09
CA ILE A 85 -0.61 13.15 -0.80
C ILE A 85 -1.07 14.60 -0.62
N HIS A 86 -0.11 15.51 -0.49
CA HIS A 86 -0.32 16.94 -0.62
C HIS A 86 -0.41 17.32 -2.09
N TRP A 87 -1.40 18.16 -2.42
CA TRP A 87 -1.66 18.67 -3.76
C TRP A 87 -1.30 20.16 -3.80
N TYR A 88 -0.47 20.54 -4.77
CA TYR A 88 -0.05 21.92 -4.95
C TYR A 88 -0.35 22.40 -6.36
N GLU A 89 -0.79 23.63 -6.49
CA GLU A 89 -0.73 24.36 -7.76
C GLU A 89 0.68 24.85 -8.00
N VAL A 90 1.12 24.80 -9.26
CA VAL A 90 2.42 25.27 -9.69
C VAL A 90 2.33 26.21 -10.87
N ASP A 91 3.25 27.17 -10.94
CA ASP A 91 3.36 28.10 -12.05
C ASP A 91 4.11 27.50 -13.24
N ALA A 92 4.31 28.30 -14.30
CA ALA A 92 5.04 27.88 -15.50
C ALA A 92 6.51 27.47 -15.27
N ALA A 93 7.09 27.84 -14.13
CA ALA A 93 8.43 27.42 -13.72
C ALA A 93 8.40 26.14 -12.86
N GLY A 94 7.22 25.58 -12.57
CA GLY A 94 7.02 24.44 -11.68
C GLY A 94 7.14 24.79 -10.19
N SER A 95 7.11 26.08 -9.85
CA SER A 95 7.20 26.52 -8.45
C SER A 95 5.83 26.52 -7.80
N VAL A 96 5.75 26.04 -6.56
CA VAL A 96 4.49 26.03 -5.79
C VAL A 96 3.95 27.45 -5.65
N ILE A 97 2.69 27.63 -5.99
CA ILE A 97 1.95 28.87 -5.82
C ILE A 97 1.41 28.88 -4.39
N ALA A 98 2.05 29.67 -3.53
CA ALA A 98 1.57 29.88 -2.17
C ALA A 98 0.39 30.86 -2.14
N GLU A 99 -0.44 30.79 -1.10
CA GLU A 99 -1.62 31.65 -0.93
C GLU A 99 -1.28 33.14 -0.92
N GLU A 100 -0.12 33.51 -0.38
CA GLU A 100 0.34 34.91 -0.38
C GLU A 100 0.57 35.45 -1.80
N ARG A 101 0.90 34.58 -2.75
CA ARG A 101 1.09 34.96 -4.15
C ARG A 101 -0.24 35.19 -4.88
N LYS A 102 -1.32 34.60 -4.38
CA LYS A 102 -2.68 34.84 -4.86
C LYS A 102 -3.35 36.02 -4.17
N ALA A 103 -2.80 36.49 -3.05
CA ALA A 103 -3.40 37.56 -2.27
C ALA A 103 -3.56 38.85 -3.09
N GLY A 104 -4.80 39.29 -3.26
CA GLY A 104 -5.15 40.51 -3.99
C GLY A 104 -5.31 40.34 -5.49
N LEU A 105 -5.14 39.12 -6.02
CA LEU A 105 -5.54 38.77 -7.38
C LEU A 105 -7.05 38.55 -7.45
N THR A 106 -7.63 38.77 -8.63
CA THR A 106 -8.96 38.24 -8.94
C THR A 106 -8.90 36.74 -9.15
N ASP A 107 -10.06 36.06 -9.13
CA ASP A 107 -10.13 34.62 -9.42
C ASP A 107 -9.53 34.29 -10.79
N ASP A 108 -9.84 35.09 -11.83
CA ASP A 108 -9.27 34.92 -13.18
C ASP A 108 -7.74 35.07 -13.19
N GLU A 109 -7.20 36.06 -12.46
CA GLU A 109 -5.75 36.28 -12.36
C GLU A 109 -5.04 35.18 -11.56
N ALA A 110 -5.72 34.62 -10.55
CA ALA A 110 -5.21 33.50 -9.78
C ALA A 110 -5.21 32.21 -10.61
N ASP A 111 -6.25 31.98 -11.41
CA ASP A 111 -6.33 30.83 -12.33
C ASP A 111 -5.26 30.93 -13.44
N ASP A 112 -5.05 32.11 -14.02
CA ASP A 112 -4.01 32.37 -15.04
C ASP A 112 -2.57 32.12 -14.51
N LEU A 113 -2.37 32.14 -13.19
CA LEU A 113 -1.08 31.86 -12.58
C LEU A 113 -0.77 30.34 -12.56
N VAL A 114 -1.79 29.49 -12.57
CA VAL A 114 -1.65 28.04 -12.44
C VAL A 114 -1.37 27.40 -13.79
N GLU A 115 -0.15 26.90 -13.98
CA GLU A 115 0.22 26.13 -15.19
C GLU A 115 -0.04 24.63 -14.98
N GLY A 116 -0.04 24.16 -13.73
CA GLY A 116 -0.29 22.76 -13.44
C GLY A 116 -0.29 22.40 -11.97
N PHE A 117 -0.05 21.11 -11.69
CA PHE A 117 -0.14 20.56 -10.35
C PHE A 117 1.05 19.68 -9.99
N ALA A 118 1.44 19.73 -8.72
CA ALA A 118 2.46 18.91 -8.12
C ALA A 118 1.93 18.12 -6.92
N LEU A 119 2.51 16.94 -6.73
CA LEU A 119 2.13 15.95 -5.73
C LEU A 119 3.32 15.64 -4.84
N GLU A 120 3.12 15.60 -3.53
CA GLU A 120 4.16 15.22 -2.58
C GLU A 120 3.56 14.41 -1.44
N THR A 121 4.27 13.38 -1.01
CA THR A 121 3.79 12.47 0.03
C THR A 121 3.70 13.14 1.39
N SER A 122 2.54 13.00 2.03
CA SER A 122 2.31 13.49 3.39
C SER A 122 2.91 12.57 4.45
N ASP A 123 2.96 13.04 5.69
CA ASP A 123 3.33 12.20 6.85
C ASP A 123 2.36 11.01 7.02
N ALA A 124 1.06 11.24 6.81
CA ALA A 124 0.06 10.18 6.86
C ALA A 124 0.28 9.14 5.74
N GLY A 125 0.62 9.58 4.53
CA GLY A 125 0.99 8.71 3.42
C GLY A 125 2.18 7.82 3.76
N ARG A 126 3.28 8.40 4.23
CA ARG A 126 4.47 7.65 4.71
C ARG A 126 4.07 6.62 5.75
N LYS A 127 3.28 7.04 6.75
CA LYS A 127 2.87 6.14 7.83
C LYS A 127 1.97 5.00 7.35
N ALA A 128 1.04 5.27 6.44
CA ALA A 128 0.20 4.25 5.84
C ALA A 128 1.04 3.21 5.06
N CYS A 129 2.04 3.66 4.30
CA CYS A 129 2.99 2.77 3.61
C CYS A 129 3.77 1.87 4.58
N GLU A 130 4.27 2.40 5.70
CA GLU A 130 4.92 1.59 6.73
C GLU A 130 3.97 0.53 7.29
N LEU A 131 2.73 0.91 7.63
CA LEU A 131 1.75 0.02 8.23
C LEU A 131 1.25 -1.06 7.28
N MET A 132 1.26 -0.78 5.97
CA MET A 132 0.85 -1.67 4.89
C MET A 132 2.02 -2.34 4.17
N ALA A 133 3.24 -2.18 4.67
CA ALA A 133 4.41 -2.86 4.14
C ALA A 133 4.18 -4.39 4.06
N PRO A 134 4.58 -5.06 2.96
CA PRO A 134 4.37 -6.50 2.79
C PRO A 134 4.87 -7.34 3.97
N GLU A 135 6.02 -6.97 4.55
CA GLU A 135 6.58 -7.66 5.71
C GLU A 135 5.62 -7.64 6.91
N ARG A 136 5.02 -6.48 7.22
CA ARG A 136 4.09 -6.33 8.33
C ARG A 136 2.80 -7.13 8.07
N ARG A 137 2.24 -7.02 6.87
CA ARG A 137 1.06 -7.81 6.46
C ARG A 137 1.30 -9.32 6.52
N LEU A 138 2.50 -9.78 6.16
CA LEU A 138 2.86 -11.20 6.26
C LEU A 138 3.02 -11.65 7.72
N ARG A 139 3.69 -10.85 8.56
CA ARG A 139 3.78 -11.15 10.01
C ARG A 139 2.39 -11.21 10.65
N ASP A 140 1.53 -10.23 10.38
CA ASP A 140 0.15 -10.22 10.87
C ASP A 140 -0.63 -11.46 10.39
N LEU A 141 -0.42 -11.91 9.15
CA LEU A 141 -1.02 -13.16 8.63
C LEU A 141 -0.55 -14.39 9.40
N PHE A 142 0.75 -14.46 9.69
CA PHE A 142 1.37 -15.58 10.38
C PHE A 142 0.92 -15.65 11.85
N ASP A 143 0.85 -14.51 12.52
CA ASP A 143 0.45 -14.40 13.93
C ASP A 143 -1.04 -14.69 14.16
N GLN A 144 -1.89 -14.38 13.17
CA GLN A 144 -3.33 -14.67 13.23
C GLN A 144 -3.65 -16.17 13.34
N ALA A 145 -2.81 -17.02 12.75
CA ALA A 145 -3.02 -18.46 12.78
C ALA A 145 -1.66 -19.20 12.73
N PRO A 146 -0.93 -19.27 13.87
CA PRO A 146 0.42 -19.83 13.93
C PRO A 146 0.50 -21.29 13.44
N GLN A 147 -0.57 -22.06 13.60
CA GLN A 147 -0.67 -23.43 13.10
C GLN A 147 -0.58 -23.55 11.56
N ARG A 148 -0.76 -22.44 10.84
CA ARG A 148 -0.68 -22.35 9.37
C ARG A 148 0.68 -21.89 8.88
N LEU A 149 1.54 -21.41 9.78
CA LEU A 149 2.83 -20.81 9.45
C LEU A 149 3.69 -21.75 8.61
N GLY A 150 3.81 -23.02 9.01
CA GLY A 150 4.57 -24.02 8.26
C GLY A 150 4.13 -24.12 6.81
N THR A 151 2.82 -24.25 6.56
CA THR A 151 2.26 -24.31 5.21
C THR A 151 2.54 -23.04 4.40
N TYR A 152 2.41 -21.85 4.99
CA TYR A 152 2.74 -20.61 4.29
C TYR A 152 4.22 -20.55 3.87
N LEU A 153 5.12 -20.92 4.77
CA LEU A 153 6.55 -20.92 4.48
C LEU A 153 6.93 -21.97 3.44
N ASP A 154 6.32 -23.16 3.50
CA ASP A 154 6.57 -24.23 2.52
C ASP A 154 6.13 -23.81 1.11
N ILE A 155 5.01 -23.08 1.00
CA ILE A 155 4.56 -22.52 -0.27
C ILE A 155 5.54 -21.44 -0.77
N ILE A 156 5.98 -20.53 0.11
CA ILE A 156 6.96 -19.50 -0.27
C ILE A 156 8.26 -20.14 -0.78
N ASP A 157 8.77 -21.16 -0.09
CA ASP A 157 10.00 -21.86 -0.48
C ASP A 157 9.83 -22.61 -1.81
N LEU A 158 8.70 -23.30 -2.02
CA LEU A 158 8.38 -23.94 -3.30
C LEU A 158 8.35 -22.92 -4.45
N CYS A 159 7.81 -21.74 -4.19
CA CYS A 159 7.66 -20.64 -5.13
C CYS A 159 8.92 -19.77 -5.29
N SER A 160 10.10 -20.21 -4.83
CA SER A 160 11.36 -19.48 -5.10
C SER A 160 11.58 -19.26 -6.61
N GLU A 161 11.10 -20.21 -7.42
CA GLU A 161 10.92 -20.09 -8.87
C GLU A 161 9.42 -20.14 -9.21
N PRO A 162 8.97 -19.67 -10.40
CA PRO A 162 7.57 -19.74 -10.79
C PRO A 162 6.99 -21.16 -10.75
N GLN A 163 5.87 -21.33 -10.06
CA GLN A 163 5.20 -22.63 -9.89
C GLN A 163 3.78 -22.66 -10.45
N SER A 164 3.35 -23.85 -10.85
CA SER A 164 1.94 -24.09 -11.17
C SER A 164 1.10 -24.19 -9.90
N PHE A 165 -0.18 -23.81 -9.98
CA PHE A 165 -1.12 -24.02 -8.88
C PHE A 165 -1.23 -25.50 -8.46
N LYS A 166 -1.12 -26.44 -9.41
CA LYS A 166 -1.16 -27.88 -9.14
C LYS A 166 0.01 -28.35 -8.25
N ALA A 167 1.20 -27.76 -8.42
CA ALA A 167 2.35 -28.06 -7.57
C ALA A 167 2.10 -27.61 -6.12
N ILE A 168 1.57 -26.40 -5.95
CA ILE A 168 1.18 -25.86 -4.65
C ILE A 168 0.08 -26.70 -4.00
N GLU A 169 -0.94 -27.08 -4.77
CA GLU A 169 -2.01 -27.96 -4.29
C GLU A 169 -1.46 -29.29 -3.78
N THR A 170 -0.53 -29.89 -4.52
CA THR A 170 0.10 -31.15 -4.13
C THR A 170 0.88 -30.99 -2.81
N LEU A 171 1.66 -29.91 -2.67
CA LEU A 171 2.37 -29.57 -1.44
C LEU A 171 1.42 -29.45 -0.24
N VAL A 172 0.37 -28.64 -0.39
CA VAL A 172 -0.59 -28.38 0.70
C VAL A 172 -1.30 -29.66 1.12
N ARG A 173 -1.75 -30.49 0.17
CA ARG A 173 -2.42 -31.76 0.46
C ARG A 173 -1.49 -32.77 1.16
N ASN A 174 -0.21 -32.80 0.78
CA ASN A 174 0.78 -33.71 1.37
C ASN A 174 1.26 -33.27 2.75
N SER A 175 1.14 -31.98 3.09
CA SER A 175 1.54 -31.46 4.41
C SER A 175 0.67 -31.97 5.57
N GLY A 176 -0.45 -32.66 5.28
CA GLY A 176 -1.38 -33.18 6.30
C GLY A 176 -2.08 -32.08 7.11
N ALA A 177 -1.93 -30.83 6.69
CA ALA A 177 -2.54 -29.67 7.32
C ALA A 177 -4.04 -29.63 6.99
N GLU A 178 -4.83 -30.50 7.62
CA GLU A 178 -6.30 -30.37 7.67
C GLU A 178 -6.66 -29.18 8.56
N LEU A 179 -6.24 -27.99 8.12
CA LEU A 179 -6.50 -26.74 8.77
C LEU A 179 -7.93 -26.35 8.47
N VAL A 180 -8.75 -26.33 9.51
CA VAL A 180 -10.16 -26.01 9.41
C VAL A 180 -10.35 -24.49 9.49
N SER A 181 -11.22 -23.95 8.65
CA SER A 181 -11.68 -22.58 8.79
C SER A 181 -12.47 -22.42 10.09
N ALA A 182 -12.06 -21.48 10.94
CA ALA A 182 -12.76 -21.18 12.20
C ALA A 182 -14.21 -20.72 11.98
N SER A 183 -14.52 -20.12 10.82
CA SER A 183 -15.86 -19.61 10.51
C SER A 183 -16.81 -20.65 9.92
N SER A 184 -16.30 -21.66 9.21
CA SER A 184 -17.14 -22.61 8.46
C SER A 184 -16.97 -24.07 8.88
N GLY A 185 -15.98 -24.40 9.71
CA GLY A 185 -15.71 -25.78 10.12
C GLY A 185 -15.23 -26.68 8.96
N ARG A 186 -14.92 -26.11 7.78
CA ARG A 186 -14.46 -26.84 6.59
C ARG A 186 -12.95 -26.74 6.39
N PRO A 187 -12.30 -27.74 5.78
CA PRO A 187 -10.89 -27.67 5.41
C PRO A 187 -10.60 -26.48 4.49
N LEU A 188 -9.54 -25.74 4.81
CA LEU A 188 -9.03 -24.67 3.96
C LEU A 188 -8.52 -25.26 2.65
N GLN A 189 -8.92 -24.66 1.54
CA GLN A 189 -8.46 -25.06 0.21
C GLN A 189 -7.07 -24.48 -0.07
N PRO A 190 -6.23 -25.12 -0.90
CA PRO A 190 -4.93 -24.55 -1.31
C PRO A 190 -5.01 -23.13 -1.87
N SER A 191 -6.10 -22.79 -2.58
CA SER A 191 -6.35 -21.43 -3.08
C SER A 191 -6.40 -20.38 -1.98
N TYR A 192 -6.91 -20.72 -0.78
CA TYR A 192 -6.92 -19.79 0.35
C TYR A 192 -5.49 -19.36 0.73
N PHE A 193 -4.54 -20.28 0.75
CA PHE A 193 -3.16 -19.96 1.13
C PHE A 193 -2.50 -19.06 0.08
N VAL A 194 -2.73 -19.37 -1.19
CA VAL A 194 -2.24 -18.56 -2.32
C VAL A 194 -2.83 -17.15 -2.27
N ASP A 195 -4.16 -17.03 -2.13
CA ASP A 195 -4.86 -15.76 -2.05
C ASP A 195 -4.36 -14.91 -0.87
N MET A 196 -4.15 -15.52 0.30
CA MET A 196 -3.65 -14.80 1.48
C MET A 196 -2.20 -14.35 1.30
N LEU A 197 -1.34 -15.20 0.75
CA LEU A 197 0.05 -14.83 0.50
C LEU A 197 0.15 -13.74 -0.57
N GLU A 198 -0.62 -13.82 -1.65
CA GLU A 198 -0.68 -12.76 -2.67
C GLU A 198 -1.17 -11.44 -2.05
N ARG A 199 -2.28 -11.48 -1.28
CA ARG A 199 -2.83 -10.30 -0.59
C ARG A 199 -1.90 -9.70 0.46
N CYS A 200 -0.98 -10.46 1.03
CA CYS A 200 0.02 -9.94 1.97
C CYS A 200 1.36 -9.59 1.28
N GLY A 201 1.47 -9.78 -0.03
CA GLY A 201 2.69 -9.48 -0.79
C GLY A 201 3.80 -10.53 -0.62
N GLY A 202 3.45 -11.76 -0.24
CA GLY A 202 4.36 -12.91 -0.18
C GLY A 202 4.50 -13.64 -1.51
N LEU A 203 3.45 -13.66 -2.34
CA LEU A 203 3.45 -14.22 -3.69
C LEU A 203 2.98 -13.19 -4.73
N VAL A 204 3.32 -13.45 -5.99
CA VAL A 204 2.79 -12.76 -7.17
C VAL A 204 2.65 -13.76 -8.32
N TRP A 205 1.69 -13.52 -9.21
CA TRP A 205 1.61 -14.24 -10.47
C TRP A 205 2.53 -13.62 -11.53
N ASP A 206 3.57 -14.36 -11.94
CA ASP A 206 4.46 -14.04 -13.06
C ASP A 206 4.80 -15.33 -13.82
N LYS A 207 3.99 -15.64 -14.85
CA LYS A 207 4.04 -16.90 -15.62
C LYS A 207 3.88 -18.17 -14.75
N GLY A 208 3.45 -17.98 -13.51
CA GLY A 208 3.37 -18.95 -12.43
C GLY A 208 3.40 -18.22 -11.09
N TRP A 209 3.02 -18.90 -10.02
CA TRP A 209 3.11 -18.35 -8.66
C TRP A 209 4.57 -18.28 -8.23
N LYS A 210 5.04 -17.07 -7.92
CA LYS A 210 6.42 -16.80 -7.52
C LYS A 210 6.44 -16.03 -6.21
N ALA A 211 7.36 -16.38 -5.32
CA ALA A 211 7.62 -15.64 -4.10
C ALA A 211 8.18 -14.26 -4.42
N THR A 212 7.64 -13.24 -3.76
CA THR A 212 8.21 -11.90 -3.84
C THR A 212 9.56 -11.86 -3.10
N GLY A 213 10.38 -10.86 -3.40
CA GLY A 213 11.63 -10.64 -2.66
C GLY A 213 11.38 -10.46 -1.16
N LYS A 214 10.31 -9.76 -0.78
CA LYS A 214 9.92 -9.54 0.63
C LYS A 214 9.43 -10.84 1.29
N GLY A 215 8.59 -11.64 0.62
CA GLY A 215 8.14 -12.94 1.11
C GLY A 215 9.30 -13.89 1.36
N SER A 216 10.22 -13.98 0.38
CA SER A 216 11.41 -14.83 0.48
C SER A 216 12.36 -14.38 1.60
N ALA A 217 12.59 -13.07 1.75
CA ALA A 217 13.44 -12.53 2.79
C ALA A 217 12.87 -12.82 4.19
N LEU A 218 11.56 -12.62 4.39
CA LEU A 218 10.90 -12.88 5.66
C LEU A 218 10.89 -14.37 6.01
N ALA A 219 10.62 -15.25 5.05
CA ALA A 219 10.66 -16.70 5.28
C ALA A 219 12.04 -17.17 5.77
N LYS A 220 13.12 -16.67 5.16
CA LYS A 220 14.50 -16.94 5.59
C LYS A 220 14.80 -16.48 7.02
N GLN A 221 14.19 -15.38 7.46
CA GLN A 221 14.35 -14.89 8.83
C GLN A 221 13.61 -15.75 9.87
N ILE A 222 12.43 -16.26 9.52
CA ILE A 222 11.55 -17.00 10.45
C ILE A 222 11.97 -18.47 10.59
N ARG A 223 12.38 -19.12 9.50
CA ARG A 223 12.71 -20.56 9.48
C ARG A 223 13.66 -21.02 10.60
N PRO A 224 14.78 -20.31 10.91
CA PRO A 224 15.66 -20.72 12.00
C PRO A 224 14.99 -20.71 13.38
N ALA A 225 14.03 -19.82 13.61
CA ALA A 225 13.30 -19.73 14.89
C ALA A 225 12.28 -20.86 15.08
N MET A 226 11.94 -21.61 14.03
CA MET A 226 11.05 -22.78 14.08
C MET A 226 11.80 -24.10 14.27
N ALA A 227 13.14 -24.10 14.18
CA ALA A 227 13.96 -25.31 14.29
C ALA A 227 14.27 -25.71 15.74
N PHE A 228 13.69 -25.01 16.73
CA PHE A 228 13.88 -25.21 18.17
C PHE A 228 12.54 -25.41 18.88
#